data_AF-P54406-F1
#
_entry.id   AF-P54406-F1
#
_cell.length_a   1.000
_cell.length_b   1.000
_cell.length_c   1.000
_cell.angle_alpha   90.00
_cell.angle_beta   90.00
_cell.angle_gamma   90.00
#
_symmetry.space_group_name_H-M   'P 1'
#
loop_
_entity.id
_entity.type
_entity.pdbx_description
1 polymer ?
#
loop_
_entity_poly.entity_id
_entity_poly.type
_entity_poly.pdbx_seq_one_letter_code
_entity_poly.pdbx_strand_id
1 'polypeptide(L)' 'MENIKASTEQLCAEANIQRKKVSEVSKELLDFCEKNKTNDMLVSGPTDQHNPFQEKKSCSVL' A
#
# COMPACT_ATOMS: atom_id res chain seq x y z
N MET A 1 -14.87 32.84 -18.73
CA MET A 1 -14.63 31.89 -19.84
C MET A 1 -13.27 31.21 -19.75
N GLU A 2 -12.21 31.90 -19.33
CA GLU A 2 -10.85 31.32 -19.20
C GLU A 2 -10.79 30.08 -18.31
N ASN A 3 -11.47 30.10 -17.16
CA ASN A 3 -11.54 28.95 -16.25
C ASN A 3 -12.15 27.69 -16.93
N ILE A 4 -13.22 27.87 -17.71
CA ILE A 4 -13.84 26.77 -18.47
C ILE A 4 -12.86 26.21 -19.50
N LYS A 5 -12.14 27.07 -20.24
CA LYS A 5 -11.13 26.63 -21.21
C LYS A 5 -10.03 25.79 -20.54
N ALA A 6 -9.43 26.31 -19.47
CA ALA A 6 -8.39 25.60 -18.72
C ALA A 6 -8.91 24.27 -18.15
N SER A 7 -10.13 24.24 -17.62
CA SER A 7 -10.76 23.01 -17.15
C SER A 7 -11.01 22.00 -18.28
N THR A 8 -11.48 22.43 -19.44
CA THR A 8 -11.67 21.53 -20.59
C THR A 8 -10.36 20.99 -21.12
N GLU A 9 -9.29 21.79 -21.15
CA GLU A 9 -7.95 21.35 -21.53
C GLU A 9 -7.42 20.29 -20.56
N GLN A 10 -7.59 20.51 -19.25
CA GLN A 10 -7.23 19.54 -18.21
C GLN A 10 -8.01 18.23 -18.35
N LEU A 11 -9.34 18.30 -18.54
CA LEU A 11 -10.18 17.11 -18.72
C LEU A 11 -9.80 16.34 -19.99
N CYS A 12 -9.52 17.03 -21.10
CA CYS A 12 -9.02 16.41 -22.32
C CYS A 12 -7.68 15.71 -22.09
N ALA A 13 -6.77 16.32 -21.32
CA ALA A 13 -5.51 15.70 -20.96
C ALA A 13 -5.71 14.43 -20.12
N GLU A 14 -6.56 14.48 -19.09
CA GLU A 14 -6.89 13.34 -18.22
C GLU A 14 -7.63 12.20 -18.93
N ALA A 15 -8.48 12.54 -19.90
CA ALA A 15 -9.19 11.58 -20.72
C ALA A 15 -8.24 10.82 -21.67
N ASN A 16 -7.20 11.49 -22.16
CA ASN A 16 -6.18 10.91 -23.05
C ASN A 16 -5.17 10.01 -22.31
N ILE A 17 -5.18 9.99 -20.97
CA ILE A 17 -4.33 9.08 -20.19
C ILE A 17 -4.77 7.65 -20.43
N GLN A 18 -3.86 6.85 -21.01
CA GLN A 18 -4.07 5.41 -21.17
C GLN A 18 -4.08 4.73 -19.79
N ARG A 19 -5.16 3.99 -19.50
CA ARG A 19 -5.35 3.28 -18.24
C ARG A 19 -5.23 1.77 -18.46
N LYS A 20 -4.49 1.10 -17.58
CA LYS A 20 -4.45 -0.38 -17.54
C LYS A 20 -5.78 -0.94 -17.04
N LYS A 21 -6.08 -2.20 -17.37
CA LYS A 21 -7.29 -2.88 -16.86
C LYS A 21 -7.19 -3.05 -15.35
N VAL A 22 -8.30 -2.85 -14.64
CA VAL A 22 -8.37 -3.08 -13.18
C VAL A 22 -7.89 -4.50 -12.83
N SER A 23 -8.32 -5.51 -13.58
CA SER A 23 -7.91 -6.90 -13.36
C SER A 23 -6.39 -7.12 -13.47
N GLU A 24 -5.72 -6.40 -14.37
CA GLU A 24 -4.26 -6.48 -14.55
C GLU A 24 -3.55 -5.79 -13.38
N VAL A 25 -3.95 -4.57 -13.06
CA VAL A 25 -3.36 -3.79 -11.97
C VAL A 25 -3.57 -4.48 -10.61
N SER A 26 -4.76 -5.02 -10.35
CA SER A 26 -5.03 -5.77 -9.13
C SER A 26 -4.15 -7.01 -9.02
N LYS A 27 -3.89 -7.73 -10.12
CA LYS A 27 -2.97 -8.87 -10.13
C LYS A 27 -1.54 -8.41 -9.85
N GLU A 28 -1.07 -7.35 -10.51
CA GLU A 28 0.27 -6.78 -10.28
C GLU A 28 0.46 -6.36 -8.80
N LEU A 29 -0.56 -5.73 -8.21
CA LEU A 29 -0.55 -5.33 -6.80
C LEU A 29 -0.50 -6.55 -5.86
N LEU A 30 -1.30 -7.58 -6.12
CA LEU A 30 -1.27 -8.82 -5.33
C LEU A 30 0.09 -9.51 -5.43
N ASP A 31 0.63 -9.64 -6.65
CA ASP A 31 1.94 -10.24 -6.88
C ASP A 31 3.05 -9.47 -6.14
N PHE A 32 2.96 -8.14 -6.09
CA PHE A 32 3.86 -7.30 -5.29
C PHE A 32 3.69 -7.56 -3.79
N CYS A 33 2.46 -7.58 -3.28
CA CYS A 33 2.20 -7.85 -1.87
C CYS A 33 2.73 -9.22 -1.44
N GLU A 34 2.46 -10.28 -2.21
CA GLU A 34 2.91 -11.64 -1.89
C GLU A 34 4.44 -11.75 -1.87
N LYS A 35 5.13 -11.09 -2.81
CA LYS A 35 6.60 -11.09 -2.85
C LYS A 35 7.24 -10.36 -1.66
N ASN A 36 6.58 -9.33 -1.13
CA ASN A 36 7.15 -8.47 -0.09
C ASN A 36 6.65 -8.78 1.32
N LYS A 37 5.55 -9.53 1.45
CA LYS A 37 4.91 -9.87 2.73
C LYS A 37 5.88 -10.45 3.76
N THR A 38 6.86 -11.25 3.36
CA THR A 38 7.82 -11.88 4.29
C THR A 38 8.82 -10.90 4.90
N ASN A 39 9.07 -9.77 4.23
CA ASN A 39 9.99 -8.73 4.71
C ASN A 39 9.26 -7.68 5.57
N ASP A 40 7.94 -7.62 5.48
CA ASP A 40 7.14 -6.70 6.25
C ASP A 40 6.73 -7.35 7.58
N MET A 41 7.43 -6.99 8.66
CA MET A 41 7.18 -7.50 10.01
C MET A 41 5.74 -7.26 10.50
N LEU A 42 5.05 -6.23 9.99
CA LEU A 42 3.65 -5.98 10.34
C LEU A 42 2.69 -6.96 9.67
N VAL A 43 3.10 -7.58 8.56
CA VAL A 43 2.29 -8.53 7.78
C VAL A 43 2.71 -9.98 8.03
N SER A 44 4.01 -10.27 8.15
CA SER A 44 4.52 -11.61 8.50
C SER A 44 4.40 -11.94 9.99
N GLY A 45 4.26 -10.92 10.83
CA GLY A 45 4.42 -11.01 12.27
C GLY A 45 5.89 -11.00 12.69
N PRO A 46 6.16 -10.72 13.98
CA PRO A 46 7.51 -10.79 14.50
C PRO A 46 7.93 -12.26 14.64
N THR A 47 9.19 -12.58 14.29
CA THR A 47 9.86 -13.70 14.94
C THR A 47 9.96 -13.36 16.42
N ASP A 48 9.62 -14.26 17.36
CA ASP A 48 9.53 -13.96 18.79
C ASP A 48 10.66 -13.04 19.31
N GLN A 49 11.91 -13.27 18.87
CA GLN A 49 13.10 -12.50 19.28
C GLN A 49 13.13 -11.01 18.86
N HIS A 50 12.36 -10.61 17.85
CA HIS A 50 12.34 -9.24 17.30
C HIS A 50 11.08 -8.45 17.68
N ASN A 51 10.14 -9.02 18.43
CA ASN A 51 8.92 -8.30 18.82
C ASN A 51 9.27 -7.17 19.82
N PRO A 52 9.17 -5.88 19.45
CA PRO A 52 9.49 -4.77 20.36
C PRO A 52 8.48 -4.65 21.52
N PHE A 53 7.31 -5.28 21.41
CA PHE A 53 6.28 -5.30 22.45
C PHE A 53 6.34 -6.54 23.34
N GLN A 54 7.28 -7.47 23.11
CA GLN A 54 7.42 -8.61 24.01
C GLN A 54 7.88 -8.12 25.39
N GLU A 55 7.05 -8.34 26.39
CA GLU A 55 7.35 -8.09 27.81
C GLU A 55 8.67 -8.82 28.18
N LYS A 56 9.76 -8.07 28.34
CA LYS A 56 11.08 -8.66 28.68
C LYS A 56 11.10 -9.25 30.09
N LYS A 57 10.20 -8.81 30.96
CA LYS A 57 10.09 -9.23 32.36
C LYS A 57 8.62 -9.21 32.76
N SER A 58 8.05 -10.38 33.03
CA SER A 58 6.76 -10.45 33.72
C SER A 58 6.91 -9.78 35.08
N CYS A 59 6.18 -8.69 35.33
CA CYS A 59 6.03 -8.18 36.69
C CYS A 59 5.36 -9.27 37.53
N SER A 60 6.08 -9.81 38.52
CA SER A 60 5.49 -10.65 39.55
C SER A 60 4.63 -9.76 40.43
N VAL A 61 3.33 -10.02 40.47
CA VAL A 61 2.46 -9.48 41.51
C VAL A 61 2.83 -10.23 42.80
N LEU A 62 3.37 -9.52 43.78
CA LEU A 62 3.59 -10.02 45.14
C LEU A 62 2.25 -10.13 45.89
#